data_AF-A0A958H7B2-F1
#
_entry.id   AF-A0A958H7B2-F1
#
_cell.length_a   1.000
_cell.length_b   1.000
_cell.length_c   1.000
_cell.angle_alpha   90.00
_cell.angle_beta   90.00
_cell.angle_gamma   90.00
#
_symmetry.space_group_name_H-M   'P 1'
#
loop_
_entity.id
_entity.type
_entity.pdbx_description
1 polymer ?
#
loop_
_entity_poly.entity_id
_entity_poly.type
_entity_poly.pdbx_seq_one_letter_code
_entity_poly.pdbx_strand_id
1 'polypeptide(L)'
;ENMDAMAAAGMAPDDVKDELAWGSGRAVQMTAHAVHNVGVVVVAPGPGLEKVFLSLAMGPMAVVAGGQTMNPSTQDLLEAIESLDTDEVILLPNNSNVILAAQQAHRLAADLMPQKRVEVVPSRTIPQGINAVLAITVQDDLDKNVNNMTGA
;
A
#
# COMPACT_ATOMS: atom_id res chain seq x y z
N GLU A 1 2.01 31.83 63.57
CA GLU A 1 2.49 30.83 64.55
C GLU A 1 2.85 29.55 63.82
N ASN A 2 4.15 29.33 63.67
CA ASN A 2 4.71 27.98 63.60
C ASN A 2 5.16 27.66 65.05
N MET A 3 5.24 26.38 65.44
CA MET A 3 5.38 25.83 66.82
C MET A 3 4.01 25.38 67.38
N ASP A 4 3.78 24.18 67.92
CA ASP A 4 4.66 23.07 68.26
C ASP A 4 3.79 21.85 68.60
N ALA A 5 4.26 20.68 68.20
CA ALA A 5 4.08 19.36 68.82
C ALA A 5 4.69 18.34 67.83
N MET A 6 6.00 18.32 67.63
CA MET A 6 7.00 17.60 68.44
C MET A 6 6.55 16.21 68.91
N ALA A 7 7.17 15.16 68.36
CA ALA A 7 8.11 14.28 69.08
C ALA A 7 8.43 13.07 68.16
N ALA A 8 9.59 13.05 67.50
CA ALA A 8 10.84 12.49 68.02
C ALA A 8 10.93 10.97 67.83
N ALA A 9 11.78 10.52 66.90
CA ALA A 9 12.98 9.71 67.20
C ALA A 9 13.52 9.02 65.94
N GLY A 10 14.76 9.38 65.60
CA GLY A 10 15.79 8.65 64.85
C GLY A 10 15.42 7.49 63.91
N MET A 11 15.74 7.67 62.62
CA MET A 11 16.23 6.59 61.76
C MET A 11 17.15 7.19 60.68
N ALA A 12 18.25 6.49 60.37
CA ALA A 12 19.38 6.96 59.57
C ALA A 12 19.07 7.09 58.05
N PRO A 13 19.92 7.75 57.23
CA PRO A 13 19.65 8.02 55.82
C PRO A 13 19.82 6.82 54.85
N ASP A 14 19.76 5.58 55.31
CA ASP A 14 20.19 4.42 54.50
C ASP A 14 19.07 3.45 54.05
N ASP A 15 17.80 3.74 54.32
CA ASP A 15 16.67 2.88 53.89
C ASP A 15 15.99 3.36 52.59
N VAL A 16 16.75 4.01 51.70
CA VAL A 16 16.28 4.36 50.34
C VAL A 16 16.68 3.27 49.35
N LYS A 17 16.26 2.03 49.55
CA LYS A 17 16.26 1.01 48.49
C LYS A 17 15.05 0.09 48.63
N ASP A 18 14.34 -0.03 47.53
CA ASP A 18 13.26 -0.98 47.25
C ASP A 18 11.82 -0.54 47.57
N GLU A 19 11.36 0.51 46.87
CA GLU A 19 9.99 0.47 46.28
C GLU A 19 9.88 1.36 45.03
N LEU A 20 10.55 0.91 43.95
CA LEU A 20 10.09 1.06 42.56
C LEU A 20 8.83 0.18 42.37
N ALA A 21 7.81 0.43 41.56
CA ALA A 21 7.54 1.44 40.54
C ALA A 21 6.05 1.29 40.15
N TRP A 22 5.26 2.36 40.24
CA TRP A 22 4.00 2.46 39.50
C TRP A 22 4.19 3.40 38.32
N GLY A 23 4.23 2.79 37.14
CA GLY A 23 3.92 3.47 35.88
C GLY A 23 5.09 4.15 35.20
N SER A 24 6.18 3.41 34.93
CA SER A 24 7.00 3.75 33.77
C SER A 24 6.10 3.64 32.54
N GLY A 25 5.72 4.78 31.98
CA GLY A 25 5.06 4.85 30.69
C GLY A 25 5.91 4.10 29.68
N ARG A 26 5.50 2.89 29.33
CA ARG A 26 6.10 2.15 28.21
C ARG A 26 5.85 3.03 27.00
N ALA A 27 6.89 3.71 26.52
CA ALA A 27 6.85 4.31 25.20
C ALA A 27 6.41 3.20 24.25
N VAL A 28 5.21 3.33 23.68
CA VAL A 28 4.79 2.45 22.59
C VAL A 28 5.75 2.78 21.48
N GLN A 29 6.72 1.90 21.26
CA GLN A 29 7.64 1.99 20.15
C GLN A 29 6.78 1.89 18.88
N MET A 30 6.40 3.03 18.30
CA MET A 30 5.81 3.07 16.98
C MET A 30 6.92 2.67 16.02
N THR A 31 6.99 1.39 15.66
CA THR A 31 7.78 1.00 14.51
C THR A 31 7.12 1.66 13.30
N ALA A 32 7.81 2.63 12.70
CA ALA A 32 7.43 3.14 11.40
C ALA A 32 7.44 1.95 10.45
N HIS A 33 6.27 1.39 10.16
CA HIS A 33 6.15 0.39 9.12
C HIS A 33 6.54 1.10 7.82
N ALA A 34 7.50 0.53 7.10
CA ALA A 34 7.90 1.06 5.81
C ALA A 34 6.66 1.11 4.92
N VAL A 35 6.30 2.30 4.44
CA VAL A 35 5.25 2.46 3.45
C VAL A 35 5.84 2.06 2.11
N HIS A 36 5.33 1.00 1.51
CA HIS A 36 5.67 0.59 0.16
C HIS A 36 4.94 1.48 -0.84
N ASN A 37 5.66 1.99 -1.82
CA ASN A 37 5.09 2.88 -2.84
C ASN A 37 4.55 2.08 -4.04
N VAL A 38 3.74 1.04 -3.80
CA VAL A 38 3.20 0.22 -4.90
C VAL A 38 2.21 1.04 -5.73
N GLY A 39 2.49 1.17 -7.02
CA GLY A 39 1.62 1.83 -7.98
C GLY A 39 0.65 0.86 -8.64
N VAL A 40 -0.47 1.37 -9.15
CA VAL A 40 -1.49 0.56 -9.83
C VAL A 40 -1.84 1.15 -11.19
N VAL A 41 -1.74 0.33 -12.24
CA VAL A 41 -2.29 0.64 -13.56
C VAL A 41 -3.60 -0.11 -13.72
N VAL A 42 -4.67 0.60 -14.06
CA VAL A 42 -6.01 0.04 -14.17
C VAL A 42 -6.59 0.31 -15.54
N VAL A 43 -7.18 -0.70 -16.18
CA VAL A 43 -7.95 -0.49 -17.40
C VAL A 43 -9.43 -0.29 -17.06
N ALA A 44 -10.02 0.81 -17.50
CA ALA A 44 -11.42 1.12 -17.19
C ALA A 44 -12.13 1.92 -18.31
N PRO A 45 -13.44 1.67 -18.55
CA PRO A 45 -14.20 2.41 -19.54
C PRO A 45 -14.76 3.75 -19.03
N GLY A 46 -14.31 4.81 -19.68
CA GLY A 46 -14.88 6.14 -19.57
C GLY A 46 -14.56 6.89 -18.27
N PRO A 47 -14.83 8.21 -18.26
CA PRO A 47 -14.39 9.11 -17.19
C PRO A 47 -15.09 8.86 -15.84
N GLY A 48 -16.24 8.18 -15.85
CA GLY A 48 -16.96 7.85 -14.62
C GLY A 48 -16.21 6.81 -13.78
N LEU A 49 -15.81 5.70 -14.41
CA LEU A 49 -15.08 4.62 -13.72
C LEU A 49 -13.64 5.00 -13.44
N GLU A 50 -13.02 5.79 -14.30
CA GLU A 50 -11.73 6.42 -14.02
C GLU A 50 -11.74 7.18 -12.69
N LYS A 51 -12.73 8.06 -12.49
CA LYS A 51 -12.89 8.80 -11.23
C LYS A 51 -13.10 7.88 -10.03
N VAL A 52 -13.83 6.79 -10.19
CA VAL A 52 -14.03 5.80 -9.11
C VAL A 52 -12.70 5.19 -8.71
N PHE A 53 -11.90 4.68 -9.66
CA PHE A 53 -10.59 4.09 -9.36
C PHE A 53 -9.65 5.09 -8.70
N LEU A 54 -9.53 6.29 -9.26
CA LEU A 54 -8.69 7.35 -8.69
C LEU A 54 -9.14 7.75 -7.27
N SER A 55 -10.44 7.70 -6.98
CA SER A 55 -10.95 7.99 -5.61
C SER A 55 -10.63 6.89 -4.60
N LEU A 56 -10.38 5.66 -5.07
CA LEU A 56 -9.98 4.51 -4.25
C LEU A 56 -8.46 4.34 -4.17
N ALA A 57 -7.69 5.13 -4.93
CA ALA A 57 -6.25 5.01 -4.99
C ALA A 57 -5.60 5.32 -3.62
N MET A 58 -4.77 4.38 -3.15
CA MET A 58 -3.97 4.54 -1.92
C MET A 58 -2.48 4.86 -2.22
N GLY A 59 -2.13 5.01 -3.50
CA GLY A 59 -0.78 5.25 -4.01
C GLY A 59 -0.81 5.74 -5.47
N PRO A 60 0.35 5.77 -6.18
CA PRO A 60 0.41 6.17 -7.58
C PRO A 60 -0.56 5.34 -8.42
N MET A 61 -1.47 5.97 -9.16
CA MET A 61 -2.43 5.27 -9.99
C MET A 61 -2.56 5.90 -11.36
N ALA A 62 -2.52 5.06 -12.39
CA ALA A 62 -2.81 5.44 -13.76
C ALA A 62 -4.01 4.64 -14.24
N VAL A 63 -4.95 5.31 -14.90
CA VAL A 63 -6.10 4.67 -15.53
C VAL A 63 -5.91 4.72 -17.04
N VAL A 64 -5.82 3.56 -17.67
CA VAL A 64 -5.80 3.44 -19.12
C VAL A 64 -7.24 3.28 -19.59
N ALA A 65 -7.65 4.18 -20.49
CA ALA A 65 -8.96 4.10 -21.10
C ALA A 65 -9.10 2.77 -21.85
N GLY A 66 -10.10 1.97 -21.48
CA GLY A 66 -10.42 0.71 -22.13
C GLY A 66 -11.93 0.48 -22.25
N GLY A 67 -12.35 -0.70 -22.68
CA GLY A 67 -13.77 -1.05 -22.79
C GLY A 67 -14.00 -2.22 -23.73
N GLN A 68 -15.26 -2.60 -23.95
CA GLN A 68 -15.56 -3.76 -24.82
C GLN A 68 -15.14 -3.57 -26.29
N THR A 69 -15.08 -2.32 -26.76
CA THR A 69 -14.75 -1.97 -28.15
C THR A 69 -13.43 -1.20 -28.29
N MET A 70 -12.82 -0.76 -27.19
CA MET A 70 -11.50 -0.13 -27.17
C MET A 70 -10.61 -0.91 -26.20
N ASN A 71 -9.92 -1.93 -26.72
CA ASN A 71 -8.92 -2.66 -25.96
C ASN A 71 -7.59 -1.91 -26.10
N PRO A 72 -6.98 -1.43 -25.00
CA PRO A 72 -5.68 -0.78 -25.08
C PRO A 72 -4.64 -1.74 -25.65
N SER A 73 -3.69 -1.18 -26.39
CA SER A 73 -2.54 -1.91 -26.89
C SER A 73 -1.54 -2.19 -25.78
N THR A 74 -0.63 -3.13 -26.02
CA THR A 74 0.50 -3.37 -25.12
C THR A 74 1.33 -2.11 -24.88
N GLN A 75 1.47 -1.25 -25.89
CA GLN A 75 2.21 0.00 -25.81
C GLN A 75 1.53 0.99 -24.86
N ASP A 76 0.20 1.14 -24.95
CA ASP A 76 -0.57 2.02 -24.06
C ASP A 76 -0.40 1.59 -22.59
N LEU A 77 -0.35 0.28 -22.33
CA LEU A 77 -0.13 -0.26 -20.99
C LEU A 77 1.31 -0.01 -20.50
N LEU A 78 2.31 -0.15 -21.38
CA LEU A 78 3.71 0.14 -21.06
C LEU A 78 3.92 1.62 -20.73
N GLU A 79 3.35 2.53 -21.51
CA GLU A 79 3.43 3.98 -21.25
C GLU A 79 2.79 4.33 -19.91
N ALA A 80 1.65 3.71 -19.56
CA ALA A 80 1.02 3.90 -18.27
C ALA A 80 1.91 3.39 -17.11
N ILE A 81 2.54 2.23 -17.25
CA ILE A 81 3.49 1.69 -16.26
C ILE A 81 4.70 2.64 -16.10
N GLU A 82 5.24 3.13 -17.20
CA GLU A 82 6.39 4.05 -17.21
C GLU A 82 6.04 5.37 -16.52
N SER A 83 4.83 5.89 -16.74
CA SER A 83 4.37 7.17 -16.20
C SER A 83 4.25 7.24 -14.67
N LEU A 84 4.19 6.10 -13.99
CA LEU A 84 4.09 6.06 -12.53
C LEU A 84 5.44 6.33 -11.88
N ASP A 85 5.48 7.23 -10.90
CA ASP A 85 6.68 7.54 -10.11
C ASP A 85 6.92 6.49 -9.01
N THR A 86 7.14 5.24 -9.45
CA THR A 86 7.47 4.09 -8.59
C THR A 86 8.13 2.96 -9.37
N ASP A 87 8.92 2.17 -8.66
CA ASP A 87 9.58 0.96 -9.14
C ASP A 87 8.74 -0.31 -8.94
N GLU A 88 7.62 -0.26 -8.21
CA GLU A 88 6.74 -1.42 -8.02
C GLU A 88 5.34 -1.11 -8.57
N VAL A 89 4.88 -1.88 -9.57
CA VAL A 89 3.62 -1.61 -10.28
C VAL A 89 2.77 -2.88 -10.39
N ILE A 90 1.48 -2.76 -10.08
CA ILE A 90 0.48 -3.79 -10.32
C ILE A 90 -0.41 -3.37 -11.50
N LEU A 91 -0.58 -4.24 -12.48
CA LEU A 91 -1.43 -4.02 -13.64
C LEU A 91 -2.75 -4.83 -13.51
N LEU A 92 -3.88 -4.12 -13.59
CA LEU A 92 -5.25 -4.65 -13.52
C LEU A 92 -5.95 -4.55 -14.89
N PRO A 93 -6.02 -5.65 -15.67
CA PRO A 93 -6.58 -5.62 -17.02
C PRO A 93 -8.08 -5.37 -17.07
N ASN A 94 -8.84 -5.81 -16.05
CA ASN A 94 -10.29 -5.67 -15.88
C ASN A 94 -11.17 -6.07 -17.09
N ASN A 95 -10.58 -6.74 -18.09
CA ASN A 95 -11.22 -7.21 -19.29
C ASN A 95 -10.42 -8.42 -19.83
N SER A 96 -11.09 -9.52 -20.11
CA SER A 96 -10.45 -10.75 -20.62
C SER A 96 -9.66 -10.53 -21.92
N ASN A 97 -10.08 -9.60 -22.77
CA ASN A 97 -9.42 -9.29 -24.02
C ASN A 97 -8.10 -8.54 -23.82
N VAL A 98 -7.91 -7.91 -22.65
CA VAL A 98 -6.72 -7.12 -22.31
C VAL A 98 -5.67 -7.97 -21.59
N ILE A 99 -6.03 -9.12 -21.04
CA ILE A 99 -5.11 -9.98 -20.28
C ILE A 99 -3.85 -10.35 -21.09
N LEU A 100 -4.00 -10.70 -22.38
CA LEU A 100 -2.85 -11.03 -23.22
C LEU A 100 -1.93 -9.83 -23.46
N ALA A 101 -2.52 -8.64 -23.67
CA ALA A 101 -1.76 -7.40 -23.82
C ALA A 101 -1.04 -7.04 -22.51
N ALA A 102 -1.70 -7.21 -21.37
CA ALA A 102 -1.12 -6.97 -20.05
C ALA A 102 0.06 -7.91 -19.75
N GLN A 103 -0.07 -9.20 -20.07
CA GLN A 103 1.03 -10.16 -19.93
C GLN A 103 2.20 -9.83 -20.85
N GLN A 104 1.93 -9.36 -22.06
CA GLN A 104 2.99 -8.89 -22.97
C GLN A 104 3.66 -7.63 -22.44
N ALA A 105 2.89 -6.68 -21.89
CA ALA A 105 3.41 -5.45 -21.30
C ALA A 105 4.31 -5.77 -20.10
N HIS A 106 3.91 -6.71 -19.23
CA HIS A 106 4.76 -7.19 -18.14
C HIS A 106 6.10 -7.74 -18.64
N ARG A 107 6.10 -8.62 -19.66
CA ARG A 107 7.34 -9.15 -20.25
C ARG A 107 8.23 -8.05 -20.82
N LEU A 108 7.66 -7.14 -21.60
CA LEU A 108 8.40 -6.03 -22.20
C LEU A 108 8.91 -5.04 -21.15
N ALA A 109 8.16 -4.81 -20.06
CA ALA A 109 8.61 -3.97 -18.96
C ALA A 109 9.86 -4.55 -18.28
N ALA A 110 9.93 -5.87 -18.11
CA ALA A 110 11.13 -6.53 -17.58
C ALA A 110 12.37 -6.32 -18.49
N ASP A 111 12.18 -6.28 -19.80
CA ASP A 111 13.26 -6.08 -20.78
C ASP A 111 13.65 -4.60 -20.93
N LEU A 112 12.67 -3.68 -20.96
CA LEU A 112 12.86 -2.27 -21.28
C LEU A 112 13.09 -1.38 -20.03
N MET A 113 12.54 -1.78 -18.88
CA MET A 113 12.56 -1.02 -17.63
C MET A 113 13.02 -1.92 -16.45
N PRO A 114 14.27 -2.41 -16.45
CA PRO A 114 14.73 -3.44 -15.51
C PRO A 114 14.73 -3.01 -14.03
N GLN A 115 14.61 -1.71 -13.75
CA GLN A 115 14.48 -1.20 -12.38
C GLN A 115 13.03 -1.29 -11.86
N LYS A 116 12.03 -1.34 -12.76
CA LYS A 116 10.61 -1.42 -12.40
C LYS A 116 10.17 -2.88 -12.35
N ARG A 117 9.73 -3.34 -11.18
CA ARG A 117 9.03 -4.60 -10.97
C ARG A 117 7.55 -4.42 -11.29
N VAL A 118 7.08 -5.10 -12.32
CA VAL A 118 5.68 -5.07 -12.75
C VAL A 118 5.07 -6.44 -12.51
N GLU A 119 3.89 -6.50 -11.91
CA GLU A 119 3.13 -7.74 -11.76
C GLU A 119 1.70 -7.59 -12.30
N VAL A 120 1.12 -8.68 -12.79
CA VAL A 120 -0.24 -8.68 -13.36
C VAL A 120 -1.17 -9.47 -12.46
N VAL A 121 -2.17 -8.79 -11.90
CA VAL A 121 -3.31 -9.47 -11.26
C VAL A 121 -4.37 -9.66 -12.36
N PRO A 122 -4.74 -10.91 -12.73
CA PRO A 122 -5.51 -11.20 -13.93
C PRO A 122 -7.02 -10.94 -13.77
N SER A 123 -7.40 -9.73 -13.34
CA SER A 123 -8.79 -9.28 -13.23
C SER A 123 -9.47 -9.26 -14.61
N ARG A 124 -10.71 -9.73 -14.66
CA ARG A 124 -11.50 -9.87 -15.90
C ARG A 124 -12.66 -8.90 -15.99
N THR A 125 -13.05 -8.29 -14.88
CA THR A 125 -14.20 -7.39 -14.80
C THR A 125 -13.90 -6.17 -13.93
N ILE A 126 -14.68 -5.10 -14.11
CA ILE A 126 -14.56 -3.87 -13.31
C ILE A 126 -14.78 -4.13 -11.80
N PRO A 127 -15.80 -4.91 -11.37
CA PRO A 127 -15.95 -5.25 -9.95
C PRO A 127 -14.74 -5.97 -9.36
N GLN A 128 -14.12 -6.90 -10.10
CA GLN A 128 -12.88 -7.56 -9.65
C GLN A 128 -11.74 -6.55 -9.50
N GLY A 129 -11.59 -5.60 -10.44
CA GLY A 129 -10.61 -4.53 -10.32
C GLY A 129 -10.84 -3.66 -9.08
N ILE A 130 -12.09 -3.30 -8.77
CA ILE A 130 -12.44 -2.53 -7.57
C ILE A 130 -12.08 -3.32 -6.31
N ASN A 131 -12.47 -4.59 -6.23
CA ASN A 131 -12.10 -5.45 -5.09
C ASN A 131 -10.59 -5.56 -4.92
N ALA A 132 -9.86 -5.74 -6.02
CA ALA A 132 -8.41 -5.80 -6.00
C ALA A 132 -7.81 -4.50 -5.45
N VAL A 133 -8.23 -3.33 -5.93
CA VAL A 133 -7.73 -2.05 -5.39
C VAL A 133 -8.06 -1.89 -3.90
N LEU A 134 -9.23 -2.34 -3.44
CA LEU A 134 -9.58 -2.30 -2.01
C LEU A 134 -8.76 -3.27 -1.14
N ALA A 135 -8.19 -4.32 -1.74
CA ALA A 135 -7.36 -5.31 -1.06
C ALA A 135 -5.88 -4.90 -0.95
N ILE A 136 -5.49 -3.74 -1.52
CA ILE A 136 -4.11 -3.25 -1.43
C ILE A 136 -3.80 -2.78 0.01
N THR A 137 -2.60 -3.13 0.47
CA THR A 137 -2.07 -2.71 1.77
C THR A 137 -0.76 -1.97 1.54
N VAL A 138 -0.72 -0.69 1.93
CA VAL A 138 0.47 0.17 1.77
C VAL A 138 1.68 -0.26 2.61
N GLN A 139 1.48 -1.18 3.56
CA GLN A 139 2.52 -1.75 4.42
C GLN A 139 3.09 -3.07 3.87
N ASP A 140 2.45 -3.62 2.82
CA ASP A 140 2.86 -4.87 2.20
C ASP A 140 3.73 -4.59 0.96
N ASP A 141 4.68 -5.48 0.71
CA ASP A 141 5.47 -5.49 -0.52
C ASP A 141 4.62 -5.85 -1.76
N LEU A 142 5.22 -5.71 -2.95
CA LEU A 142 4.55 -6.02 -4.22
C LEU A 142 3.97 -7.44 -4.25
N ASP A 143 4.74 -8.44 -3.83
CA ASP A 143 4.36 -9.85 -3.96
C ASP A 143 3.17 -10.20 -3.03
N LYS A 144 3.17 -9.67 -1.80
CA LYS A 144 2.03 -9.80 -0.88
C LYS A 144 0.80 -9.09 -1.42
N ASN A 145 0.94 -7.87 -1.95
CA ASN A 145 -0.18 -7.15 -2.55
C ASN A 145 -0.77 -7.93 -3.74
N VAL A 146 0.06 -8.45 -4.64
CA VAL A 146 -0.40 -9.29 -5.76
C VAL A 146 -1.19 -10.51 -5.26
N ASN A 147 -0.73 -11.18 -4.20
CA ASN A 147 -1.43 -12.31 -3.60
C ASN A 147 -2.78 -11.90 -3.00
N ASN A 148 -2.81 -10.83 -2.21
CA ASN A 148 -4.04 -10.29 -1.60
C ASN A 148 -5.08 -9.93 -2.67
N MET A 149 -4.62 -9.28 -3.75
CA MET A 149 -5.47 -8.80 -4.84
C MET A 149 -5.97 -9.92 -5.75
N THR A 150 -5.20 -11.01 -5.92
CA THR A 150 -5.59 -12.15 -6.77
C THR A 150 -6.71 -12.98 -6.14
N GLY A 151 -6.83 -12.98 -4.81
CA GLY A 151 -7.85 -13.73 -4.06
C GLY A 151 -9.14 -12.96 -3.74
N ALA A 152 -9.22 -11.69 -4.14
CA ALA A 152 -10.29 -10.74 -3.76
C ALA A 152 -11.51 -10.72 -4.71
#